data_AF-A0A5N5Q7Q3-F1
#
_entry.id   AF-A0A5N5Q7Q3-F1
#
_cell.length_a   1.000
_cell.length_b   1.000
_cell.length_c   1.000
_cell.angle_alpha   90.00
_cell.angle_beta   90.00
_cell.angle_gamma   90.00
#
_symmetry.space_group_name_H-M   'P 1'
#
loop_
_entity.id
_entity.type
_entity.pdbx_description
1 polymer ?
#
loop_
_entity_poly.entity_id
_entity_poly.type
_entity_poly.pdbx_seq_one_letter_code
_entity_poly.pdbx_strand_id
1 'polypeptide(L)'
;MVKVKTQFEEGQSEGFLDRIFNSHKTEQDVFAISDCLISRNNPKIQVTNLSDKPIQLQGGEVIGYMHDPKTYLAKEEELDSSNKENFHKYARLVKAIAQQKAEERPEDEDPILTLPPEGGPKTVELPDMEAIPQDKLLTELNFAETLSKDQKSKLEHVIVKHKNAFSLEG
;
A
#
# COMPACT_ATOMS: atom_id res chain seq x y z
N MET A 1 -3.19 12.60 -2.01
CA MET A 1 -2.65 13.88 -1.48
C MET A 1 -3.69 14.55 -0.60
N VAL A 2 -3.28 15.08 0.54
CA VAL A 2 -4.16 15.70 1.56
C VAL A 2 -3.91 17.21 1.59
N LYS A 3 -4.98 18.02 1.65
CA LYS A 3 -4.87 19.48 1.78
C LYS A 3 -4.55 19.85 3.23
N VAL A 4 -3.57 20.73 3.43
CA VAL A 4 -3.14 21.17 4.75
C VAL A 4 -3.41 22.65 4.96
N LYS A 5 -3.57 23.04 6.23
CA LYS A 5 -3.58 24.44 6.65
C LYS A 5 -2.18 24.78 7.15
N THR A 6 -1.60 25.83 6.61
CA THR A 6 -0.29 26.34 7.02
C THR A 6 -0.27 27.86 6.84
N GLN A 7 0.66 28.53 7.49
CA GLN A 7 0.88 29.97 7.39
C GLN A 7 2.14 30.24 6.58
N PHE A 8 2.04 31.12 5.60
CA PHE A 8 3.18 31.58 4.81
C PHE A 8 3.48 33.04 5.17
N GLU A 9 4.76 33.41 5.25
CA GLU A 9 5.20 34.78 5.48
C GLU A 9 4.92 35.69 4.28
N GLU A 10 4.93 37.01 4.45
CA GLU A 10 4.72 37.93 3.31
C GLU A 10 5.78 37.69 2.21
N GLY A 11 5.32 37.46 0.96
CA GLY A 11 6.20 37.15 -0.17
C GLY A 11 6.68 35.69 -0.32
N GLN A 12 6.37 34.78 0.63
CA GLN A 12 6.79 33.37 0.56
C GLN A 12 5.90 32.51 -0.38
N SER A 13 6.33 32.16 -1.59
CA SER A 13 5.53 31.33 -2.51
C SER A 13 5.40 29.86 -2.10
N GLU A 14 6.40 29.35 -1.38
CA GLU A 14 6.57 27.92 -1.13
C GLU A 14 7.09 27.67 0.29
N GLY A 15 6.77 26.50 0.82
CA GLY A 15 7.30 25.99 2.07
C GLY A 15 7.88 24.60 1.89
N PHE A 16 8.80 24.21 2.75
CA PHE A 16 9.43 22.90 2.73
C PHE A 16 9.10 22.15 4.01
N LEU A 17 8.77 20.88 3.88
CA LEU A 17 8.51 19.99 5.00
C LEU A 17 9.46 18.79 4.86
N ASP A 18 10.31 18.61 5.87
CA ASP A 18 11.16 17.43 5.97
C ASP A 18 10.31 16.17 6.21
N ARG A 19 10.91 15.03 5.90
CA ARG A 19 10.31 13.73 6.19
C ARG A 19 10.06 13.58 7.69
N ILE A 20 8.81 13.32 8.02
CA ILE A 20 8.34 13.16 9.41
C ILE A 20 7.68 11.81 9.57
N PHE A 21 7.97 11.14 10.68
CA PHE A 21 7.25 9.97 11.18
C PHE A 21 6.48 10.38 12.43
N ASN A 22 5.17 10.19 12.41
CA ASN A 22 4.29 10.51 13.52
C ASN A 22 3.57 9.25 13.99
N SER A 23 3.36 9.14 15.29
CA SER A 23 2.48 8.15 15.91
C SER A 23 1.16 8.81 16.31
N HIS A 24 0.03 8.13 16.10
CA HIS A 24 -1.30 8.65 16.43
C HIS A 24 -2.00 7.75 17.46
N LYS A 25 -2.25 8.26 18.68
CA LYS A 25 -2.79 7.52 19.84
C LYS A 25 -1.89 6.43 20.41
N THR A 26 -1.29 5.58 19.57
CA THR A 26 -0.37 4.50 19.98
C THR A 26 0.91 4.53 19.16
N GLU A 27 1.98 3.91 19.68
CA GLU A 27 3.28 3.84 19.00
C GLU A 27 3.24 3.00 17.72
N GLN A 28 2.25 2.11 17.59
CA GLN A 28 2.06 1.25 16.42
C GLN A 28 1.26 1.94 15.30
N ASP A 29 0.50 2.97 15.64
CA ASP A 29 -0.31 3.75 14.71
C ASP A 29 0.55 4.83 14.03
N VAL A 30 1.48 4.40 13.19
CA VAL A 30 2.45 5.28 12.53
C VAL A 30 1.95 5.74 11.16
N PHE A 31 2.10 7.04 10.89
CA PHE A 31 2.01 7.59 9.54
C PHE A 31 3.25 8.44 9.23
N ALA A 32 3.58 8.52 7.94
CA ALA A 32 4.74 9.26 7.47
C ALA A 32 4.36 10.29 6.41
N ILE A 33 5.10 11.39 6.42
CA ILE A 33 5.07 12.43 5.39
C ILE A 33 6.45 12.43 4.75
N SER A 34 6.51 12.37 3.42
CA SER A 34 7.78 12.45 2.68
C SER A 34 8.28 13.90 2.60
N ASP A 35 9.57 14.08 2.31
CA ASP A 35 10.12 15.39 1.97
C ASP A 35 9.28 16.01 0.85
N CYS A 36 8.72 17.20 1.09
CA CYS A 36 7.86 17.83 0.09
C CYS A 36 7.93 19.35 0.09
N LEU A 37 7.79 19.90 -1.11
CA LEU A 37 7.64 21.32 -1.37
C LEU A 37 6.14 21.65 -1.46
N ILE A 38 5.68 22.55 -0.61
CA ILE A 38 4.28 22.94 -0.46
C ILE A 38 4.09 24.29 -1.13
N SER A 39 3.27 24.33 -2.18
CA SER A 39 2.89 25.58 -2.84
C SER A 39 1.83 26.34 -2.05
N ARG A 40 1.99 27.66 -1.89
CA ARG A 40 0.98 28.53 -1.27
C ARG A 40 -0.39 28.43 -1.94
N ASN A 41 -0.41 28.32 -3.27
CA ASN A 41 -1.66 28.32 -4.04
C ASN A 41 -2.42 26.99 -3.94
N ASN A 42 -1.73 25.90 -3.58
CA ASN A 42 -2.31 24.58 -3.46
C ASN A 42 -1.57 23.76 -2.39
N PRO A 43 -1.77 24.08 -1.09
CA PRO A 43 -1.02 23.46 -0.02
C PRO A 43 -1.50 22.03 0.22
N LYS A 44 -0.80 21.08 -0.38
CA LYS A 44 -1.10 19.66 -0.28
C LYS A 44 0.18 18.87 0.00
N ILE A 45 0.05 17.81 0.78
CA ILE A 45 1.14 16.90 1.11
C ILE A 45 0.75 15.45 0.77
N GLN A 46 1.76 14.60 0.66
CA GLN A 46 1.58 13.16 0.60
C GLN A 46 1.72 12.58 2.00
N VAL A 47 0.72 11.80 2.42
CA VAL A 47 0.70 11.13 3.72
C VAL A 47 0.55 9.65 3.44
N THR A 48 1.40 8.85 4.07
CA THR A 48 1.37 7.38 3.98
C THR A 48 1.01 6.82 5.34
N ASN A 49 -0.03 6.01 5.39
CA ASN A 49 -0.34 5.23 6.58
C ASN A 49 0.60 4.01 6.61
N LEU A 50 1.36 3.86 7.69
CA LEU A 50 2.31 2.75 7.89
C LEU A 50 1.81 1.74 8.94
N SER A 51 0.65 1.96 9.53
CA SER A 51 0.06 1.04 10.51
C SER A 51 -0.78 -0.05 9.84
N ASP A 52 -1.17 -1.05 10.64
CA ASP A 52 -2.04 -2.15 10.25
C ASP A 52 -3.54 -1.79 10.22
N LYS A 53 -3.88 -0.54 10.59
CA LYS A 53 -5.26 -0.06 10.76
C LYS A 53 -5.43 1.34 10.17
N PRO A 54 -6.64 1.75 9.80
CA PRO A 54 -6.89 3.12 9.36
C PRO A 54 -6.59 4.14 10.48
N ILE A 55 -5.76 5.15 10.18
CA ILE A 55 -5.52 6.30 11.06
C ILE A 55 -6.49 7.43 10.69
N GLN A 56 -7.18 7.98 11.70
CA GLN A 56 -8.10 9.11 11.54
C GLN A 56 -7.55 10.36 12.22
N LEU A 57 -7.02 11.29 11.42
CA LEU A 57 -6.50 12.58 11.88
C LEU A 57 -7.63 13.59 12.00
N GLN A 58 -7.65 14.35 13.09
CA GLN A 58 -8.67 15.37 13.33
C GLN A 58 -8.31 16.69 12.66
N GLY A 59 -9.32 17.44 12.21
CA GLY A 59 -9.12 18.77 11.63
C GLY A 59 -8.51 19.73 12.66
N GLY A 60 -7.33 20.27 12.37
CA GLY A 60 -6.61 21.20 13.26
C GLY A 60 -5.45 20.56 14.02
N GLU A 61 -5.27 19.24 13.91
CA GLU A 61 -4.11 18.54 14.43
C GLU A 61 -2.83 18.98 13.69
N VAL A 62 -1.77 19.24 14.46
CA VAL A 62 -0.46 19.61 13.91
C VAL A 62 0.29 18.35 13.53
N ILE A 63 0.57 18.19 12.23
CA ILE A 63 1.23 17.01 11.67
C ILE A 63 2.70 17.24 11.29
N GLY A 64 3.19 18.47 11.42
CA GLY A 64 4.56 18.83 11.09
C GLY A 64 4.80 20.34 11.09
N TYR A 65 6.07 20.72 10.93
CA TYR A 65 6.52 22.12 10.90
C TYR A 65 7.14 22.43 9.55
N MET A 66 6.65 23.50 8.92
CA MET A 66 7.11 23.94 7.61
C MET A 66 8.25 24.94 7.76
N HIS A 67 9.25 24.82 6.90
CA HIS A 67 10.40 25.72 6.79
C HIS A 67 10.30 26.58 5.52
N ASP A 68 10.96 27.74 5.51
CA ASP A 68 11.17 28.47 4.26
C ASP A 68 12.33 27.81 3.48
N PRO A 69 12.08 27.26 2.28
CA PRO A 69 13.12 26.60 1.49
C PRO A 69 14.32 27.50 1.18
N LYS A 70 14.14 28.83 1.09
CA LYS A 70 15.23 29.76 0.76
C LYS A 70 16.25 29.92 1.88
N THR A 71 15.82 29.70 3.11
CA THR A 71 16.67 29.85 4.30
C THR A 71 17.07 28.51 4.89
N TYR A 72 16.29 27.46 4.65
CA TYR A 72 16.49 26.14 5.22
C TYR A 72 17.34 25.20 4.34
N LEU A 73 17.15 25.23 3.02
CA LEU A 73 17.90 24.35 2.12
C LEU A 73 19.30 24.90 1.85
N ALA A 74 20.25 23.99 1.65
CA ALA A 74 21.63 24.34 1.33
C ALA A 74 21.73 25.19 0.07
N LYS A 75 22.58 26.22 0.13
CA LYS A 75 22.75 27.14 -0.98
C LYS A 75 23.89 26.72 -1.89
N GLU A 76 23.86 27.16 -3.14
CA GLU A 76 24.89 26.81 -4.12
C GLU A 76 26.28 27.34 -3.72
N GLU A 77 26.34 28.44 -2.98
CA GLU A 77 27.59 29.02 -2.47
C GLU A 77 28.22 28.20 -1.34
N GLU A 78 27.44 27.33 -0.68
CA GLU A 78 27.88 26.47 0.41
C GLU A 78 28.46 25.14 -0.11
N LEU A 79 28.36 24.88 -1.42
CA LEU A 79 28.86 23.66 -2.05
C LEU A 79 30.33 23.80 -2.48
N ASP A 80 31.13 22.78 -2.21
CA ASP A 80 32.50 22.67 -2.72
C ASP A 80 32.54 22.69 -4.25
N SER A 81 33.58 23.31 -4.82
CA SER A 81 33.75 23.44 -6.28
C SER A 81 33.77 22.09 -7.01
N SER A 82 34.32 21.04 -6.39
CA SER A 82 34.32 19.67 -6.91
C SER A 82 32.91 19.05 -6.96
N ASN A 83 32.04 19.36 -6.00
CA ASN A 83 30.71 18.77 -5.87
C ASN A 83 29.65 19.54 -6.68
N LYS A 84 29.91 20.81 -6.97
CA LYS A 84 29.01 21.70 -7.70
C LYS A 84 28.64 21.17 -9.09
N GLU A 85 29.61 20.69 -9.86
CA GLU A 85 29.35 20.16 -11.21
C GLU A 85 28.49 18.88 -11.15
N ASN A 86 28.75 17.99 -10.18
CA ASN A 86 27.98 16.77 -10.00
C ASN A 86 26.53 17.06 -9.59
N PHE A 87 26.32 18.06 -8.73
CA PHE A 87 24.98 18.49 -8.32
C PHE A 87 24.19 19.04 -9.51
N HIS A 88 24.81 19.88 -10.35
CA HIS A 88 24.19 20.39 -11.57
C HIS A 88 23.82 19.28 -12.56
N LYS A 89 24.68 18.28 -12.74
CA LYS A 89 24.38 17.11 -13.59
C LYS A 89 23.18 16.33 -13.05
N TYR A 90 23.16 16.07 -11.74
CA TYR A 90 22.06 15.37 -11.10
C TYR A 90 20.74 16.13 -11.17
N ALA A 91 20.75 17.43 -10.89
CA ALA A 91 19.56 18.28 -10.99
C ALA A 91 18.96 18.31 -12.40
N ARG A 92 19.81 18.35 -13.44
CA ARG A 92 19.37 18.24 -14.84
C ARG A 92 18.72 16.89 -15.13
N LEU A 93 19.30 15.79 -14.64
CA LEU A 93 18.74 14.46 -14.81
C LEU A 93 17.36 14.35 -14.15
N VAL A 94 17.22 14.78 -12.89
CA VAL A 94 15.94 14.77 -12.17
C VAL A 94 14.90 15.61 -12.91
N LYS A 95 15.28 16.80 -13.40
CA LYS A 95 14.39 17.66 -14.18
C LYS A 95 13.92 17.00 -15.48
N ALA A 96 14.82 16.33 -16.20
CA ALA A 96 14.49 15.61 -17.43
C ALA A 96 13.51 14.45 -17.16
N ILE A 97 13.75 13.65 -16.12
CA ILE A 97 12.84 12.56 -15.71
C ILE A 97 11.47 13.12 -15.32
N ALA A 98 11.43 14.22 -14.55
CA ALA A 98 10.18 14.84 -14.12
C ALA A 98 9.37 15.39 -15.31
N GLN A 99 10.03 15.99 -16.30
CA GLN A 99 9.38 16.46 -17.53
C GLN A 99 8.82 15.30 -18.35
N GLN A 100 9.61 14.24 -18.54
CA GLN A 100 9.15 13.04 -19.25
C GLN A 100 7.93 12.40 -18.57
N LYS A 101 7.96 12.23 -17.25
CA LYS A 101 6.82 11.71 -16.48
C LYS A 101 5.59 12.61 -16.48
N ALA A 102 5.76 13.92 -16.64
CA ALA A 102 4.63 14.84 -16.75
C ALA A 102 3.93 14.73 -18.11
N GLU A 103 4.63 14.27 -19.15
CA GLU A 103 4.10 14.02 -20.48
C GLU A 103 3.47 12.62 -20.62
N GLU A 104 3.88 11.66 -19.77
CA GLU A 104 3.21 10.37 -19.63
C GLU A 104 1.77 10.60 -19.18
N ARG A 105 0.82 10.19 -20.04
CA ARG A 105 -0.59 10.18 -19.64
C ARG A 105 -0.74 9.15 -18.51
N PRO A 106 -1.58 9.43 -17.49
CA PRO A 106 -1.98 8.37 -16.57
C PRO A 106 -2.44 7.19 -17.41
N GLU A 107 -1.84 6.02 -17.21
CA GLU A 107 -2.39 4.80 -17.77
C GLU A 107 -3.84 4.69 -17.26
N ASP A 108 -4.77 4.37 -18.17
CA ASP A 108 -6.15 4.12 -17.76
C ASP A 108 -6.12 3.06 -16.67
N GLU A 109 -6.79 3.33 -15.55
CA GLU A 109 -6.85 2.37 -14.43
C GLU A 109 -7.27 1.02 -15.00
N ASP A 110 -6.46 0.00 -14.73
CA ASP A 110 -6.67 -1.34 -15.28
C ASP A 110 -8.14 -1.73 -15.04
N PRO A 111 -8.95 -2.01 -16.09
CA PRO A 111 -10.38 -2.22 -15.94
C PRO A 111 -10.72 -3.31 -14.92
N ILE A 112 -9.79 -4.24 -14.72
CA ILE A 112 -9.88 -5.34 -13.77
C ILE A 112 -9.73 -4.85 -12.31
N LEU A 113 -8.90 -3.83 -12.07
CA LEU A 113 -8.66 -3.26 -10.74
C LEU A 113 -9.73 -2.24 -10.33
N THR A 114 -10.47 -1.68 -11.29
CA THR A 114 -11.60 -0.75 -11.05
C THR A 114 -12.92 -1.47 -10.80
N LEU A 115 -13.03 -2.73 -11.22
CA LEU A 115 -14.15 -3.57 -10.84
C LEU A 115 -14.08 -3.83 -9.33
N PRO A 116 -15.19 -3.70 -8.58
CA PRO A 116 -15.22 -4.17 -7.21
C PRO A 116 -14.81 -5.65 -7.22
N PRO A 117 -13.85 -6.07 -6.37
CA PRO A 117 -13.44 -7.45 -6.34
C PRO A 117 -14.66 -8.32 -6.01
N GLU A 118 -15.08 -9.16 -6.95
CA GLU A 118 -16.09 -10.18 -6.69
C GLU A 118 -15.50 -11.19 -5.70
N GLY A 119 -15.88 -11.06 -4.43
CA GLY A 119 -15.48 -11.98 -3.37
C GLY A 119 -14.28 -11.50 -2.56
N GLY A 120 -14.56 -10.70 -1.52
CA GLY A 120 -13.69 -10.63 -0.34
C GLY A 120 -13.89 -11.87 0.55
N PRO A 121 -12.89 -12.28 1.34
CA PRO A 121 -13.05 -13.41 2.23
C PRO A 121 -13.87 -12.97 3.44
N LYS A 122 -15.19 -13.26 3.48
CA LYS A 122 -16.02 -13.49 4.71
C LYS A 122 -17.56 -13.50 4.57
N THR A 123 -18.17 -13.66 3.40
CA THR A 123 -19.64 -13.89 3.30
C THR A 123 -20.02 -15.01 2.34
N VAL A 124 -19.19 -16.05 2.23
CA VAL A 124 -19.69 -17.33 1.73
C VAL A 124 -20.55 -17.87 2.86
N GLU A 125 -21.87 -17.69 2.77
CA GLU A 125 -22.79 -18.68 3.35
C GLU A 125 -22.23 -20.03 2.93
N LEU A 126 -21.79 -20.82 3.92
CA LEU A 126 -21.39 -22.19 3.64
C LEU A 126 -22.57 -22.78 2.86
N PRO A 127 -22.36 -23.33 1.65
CA PRO A 127 -23.44 -24.04 0.97
C PRO A 127 -24.00 -25.04 1.99
N ASP A 128 -25.33 -25.12 2.09
CA ASP A 128 -25.99 -26.04 3.01
C ASP A 128 -25.25 -27.37 2.95
N MET A 129 -24.72 -27.83 4.09
CA MET A 129 -23.96 -29.07 4.16
C MET A 129 -24.90 -30.21 3.79
N GLU A 130 -25.02 -30.50 2.50
CA GLU A 130 -25.63 -31.73 2.02
C GLU A 130 -24.70 -32.86 2.47
N ALA A 131 -25.11 -33.57 3.52
CA ALA A 131 -24.37 -34.71 4.02
C ALA A 131 -24.18 -35.71 2.87
N ILE A 132 -22.92 -35.87 2.42
CA ILE A 132 -22.58 -36.81 1.34
C ILE A 132 -22.83 -38.22 1.88
N PRO A 133 -23.73 -39.01 1.29
CA PRO A 133 -23.93 -40.39 1.70
C PRO A 133 -22.62 -41.19 1.57
N GLN A 134 -22.30 -42.05 2.54
CA GLN A 134 -21.05 -42.84 2.57
C GLN A 134 -20.77 -43.56 1.24
N ASP A 135 -21.83 -44.05 0.59
CA ASP A 135 -21.75 -44.80 -0.67
C ASP A 135 -21.25 -43.95 -1.86
N LYS A 136 -21.32 -42.61 -1.75
CA LYS A 136 -20.87 -41.66 -2.78
C LYS A 136 -19.57 -40.95 -2.42
N LEU A 137 -19.05 -41.12 -1.20
CA LEU A 137 -17.91 -40.36 -0.69
C LEU A 137 -16.65 -40.49 -1.57
N LEU A 138 -16.30 -41.71 -1.98
CA LEU A 138 -15.11 -41.95 -2.81
C LEU A 138 -15.27 -41.47 -4.26
N THR A 139 -16.50 -41.29 -4.72
CA THR A 139 -16.82 -40.82 -6.08
C THR A 139 -16.77 -39.30 -6.17
N GLU A 140 -17.20 -38.60 -5.11
CA GLU A 140 -17.15 -37.14 -5.01
C GLU A 140 -15.73 -36.61 -4.73
N LEU A 141 -14.83 -37.46 -4.24
CA LEU A 141 -13.45 -37.07 -3.95
C LEU A 141 -12.58 -37.10 -5.20
N ASN A 142 -12.08 -35.92 -5.58
CA ASN A 142 -11.13 -35.80 -6.68
C ASN A 142 -9.71 -36.15 -6.20
N PHE A 143 -9.15 -37.24 -6.73
CA PHE A 143 -7.77 -37.65 -6.49
C PHE A 143 -6.87 -37.17 -7.62
N ALA A 144 -5.71 -36.61 -7.28
CA ALA A 144 -4.74 -36.17 -8.28
C ALA A 144 -4.33 -37.30 -9.25
N GLU A 145 -4.32 -37.00 -10.56
CA GLU A 145 -4.00 -37.96 -11.62
C GLU A 145 -2.56 -38.50 -11.56
N THR A 146 -1.69 -37.80 -10.82
CA THR A 146 -0.29 -38.18 -10.61
C THR A 146 -0.11 -39.32 -9.62
N LEU A 147 -1.17 -39.75 -8.92
CA LEU A 147 -1.11 -40.82 -7.93
C LEU A 147 -1.08 -42.20 -8.59
N SER A 148 -0.14 -43.04 -8.16
CA SER A 148 -0.17 -44.46 -8.50
C SER A 148 -1.38 -45.15 -7.87
N LYS A 149 -1.82 -46.28 -8.46
CA LYS A 149 -2.97 -47.05 -7.96
C LYS A 149 -2.83 -47.45 -6.48
N ASP A 150 -1.62 -47.78 -6.04
CA ASP A 150 -1.34 -48.16 -4.65
C ASP A 150 -1.45 -46.96 -3.70
N GLN A 151 -0.96 -45.79 -4.11
CA GLN A 151 -1.10 -44.55 -3.32
C GLN A 151 -2.55 -44.11 -3.22
N LYS A 152 -3.30 -44.20 -4.32
CA LYS A 152 -4.73 -43.89 -4.34
C LYS A 152 -5.49 -44.79 -3.35
N SER A 153 -5.25 -46.10 -3.38
CA SER A 153 -5.90 -47.05 -2.47
C SER A 153 -5.55 -46.78 -0.99
N LYS A 154 -4.31 -46.41 -0.68
CA LYS A 154 -3.91 -46.01 0.69
C LYS A 154 -4.62 -44.74 1.16
N LEU A 155 -4.76 -43.75 0.28
CA LEU A 155 -5.48 -42.50 0.56
C LEU A 155 -6.98 -42.77 0.78
N GLU A 156 -7.62 -43.54 -0.08
CA GLU A 156 -9.01 -43.97 0.08
C GLU A 156 -9.22 -44.66 1.44
N HIS A 157 -8.31 -45.56 1.84
CA HIS A 157 -8.39 -46.23 3.13
C HIS A 157 -8.27 -45.28 4.32
N VAL A 158 -7.36 -44.29 4.25
CA VAL A 158 -7.20 -43.28 5.30
C VAL A 158 -8.45 -42.41 5.42
N ILE A 159 -9.03 -41.99 4.30
CA ILE A 159 -10.22 -41.14 4.27
C ILE A 159 -11.43 -41.87 4.87
N VAL A 160 -11.67 -43.12 4.48
CA VAL A 160 -12.75 -43.94 5.05
C VAL A 160 -12.54 -44.17 6.55
N LYS A 161 -11.29 -44.46 6.97
CA LYS A 161 -10.96 -44.71 8.38
C LYS A 161 -11.12 -43.46 9.26
N HIS A 162 -10.85 -42.27 8.71
CA HIS A 162 -10.80 -41.02 9.46
C HIS A 162 -11.87 -40.01 9.04
N LYS A 163 -13.01 -40.47 8.50
CA LYS A 163 -14.11 -39.63 8.02
C LYS A 163 -14.57 -38.53 9.00
N ASN A 164 -14.59 -38.80 10.31
CA ASN A 164 -14.97 -37.83 11.35
C ASN A 164 -13.94 -36.72 11.56
N ALA A 165 -12.65 -37.00 11.31
CA ALA A 165 -11.59 -36.00 11.43
C ALA A 165 -11.64 -34.96 10.30
N PHE A 166 -12.29 -35.32 9.19
CA PHE A 166 -12.47 -34.46 8.03
C PHE A 166 -13.88 -33.85 7.96
N SER A 167 -14.73 -34.09 8.98
CA SER A 167 -16.14 -33.68 9.00
C SER A 167 -16.89 -34.06 7.73
N LEU A 168 -16.58 -35.23 7.16
CA LEU A 168 -17.18 -35.75 5.92
C LEU A 168 -18.51 -36.48 6.16
N GLU A 169 -18.89 -36.65 7.42
CA GLU A 169 -20.26 -36.98 7.82
C GLU A 169 -20.89 -35.72 8.41
N GLY A 170 -22.06 -35.34 7.89
CA GLY A 170 -22.90 -34.32 8.51
C GLY A 170 -23.41 -34.77 9.87
#